data_AF-A0A6A0BC68-F1
#
_entry.id   AF-A0A6A0BC68-F1
#
_cell.length_a   1.000
_cell.length_b   1.000
_cell.length_c   1.000
_cell.angle_alpha   90.00
_cell.angle_beta   90.00
_cell.angle_gamma   90.00
#
_symmetry.space_group_name_H-M   'P 1'
#
loop_
_entity.id
_entity.type
_entity.pdbx_description
1 polymer ?
#
loop_
_entity_poly.entity_id
_entity_poly.type
_entity_poly.pdbx_seq_one_letter_code
_entity_poly.pdbx_strand_id
1 'polypeptide(L)'
;MEINTLKLEKQITFLQEHYKKYPKSWYMQNTKRTYAIYQKEYHKYMQEKQDAILKEQGTINNQKIKSANVVSQTIFKKDLNQLTATERKELIFSGKIY
;
A
#
# COMPACT_ATOMS: atom_id res chain seq x y z
N MET A 1 34.37 8.70 10.70
CA MET A 1 33.38 9.81 10.74
C MET A 1 32.45 9.85 9.51
N GLU A 2 32.69 9.06 8.45
CA GLU A 2 31.98 9.19 7.16
C GLU A 2 30.56 8.60 7.12
N ILE A 3 30.28 7.58 7.94
CA ILE A 3 28.99 6.86 7.92
C ILE A 3 27.81 7.78 8.31
N ASN A 4 28.02 8.72 9.24
CA ASN A 4 26.97 9.62 9.71
C ASN A 4 26.63 10.71 8.68
N THR A 5 27.61 11.16 7.90
CA THR A 5 27.42 12.16 6.83
C THR A 5 26.62 11.55 5.69
N LEU A 6 26.94 10.33 5.26
CA LEU A 6 26.21 9.63 4.20
C LEU A 6 24.73 9.40 4.56
N LYS A 7 24.45 9.08 5.83
CA LYS A 7 23.08 8.92 6.35
C LYS A 7 22.30 10.24 6.31
N LEU A 8 22.93 11.33 6.73
CA LEU A 8 22.33 12.66 6.69
C LEU A 8 22.02 13.09 5.25
N GLU A 9 22.94 12.88 4.31
CA GLU A 9 22.73 13.27 2.92
C GLU A 9 21.54 12.55 2.29
N LYS A 10 21.37 11.25 2.54
CA LYS A 10 20.18 10.51 2.08
C LYS A 10 18.88 11.09 2.64
N GLN A 11 18.88 11.48 3.91
CA GLN A 11 17.71 12.10 4.54
C GLN A 11 17.39 13.46 3.92
N ILE A 12 18.42 14.25 3.61
CA ILE A 12 18.25 15.54 2.96
C ILE A 12 17.76 15.35 1.52
N THR A 13 18.33 14.42 0.76
CA THR A 13 17.89 14.09 -0.59
C THR A 13 16.41 13.70 -0.61
N PHE A 14 15.99 12.80 0.28
CA PHE A 14 14.58 12.44 0.43
C PHE A 14 13.69 13.68 0.70
N LEU A 15 14.09 14.53 1.66
CA LEU A 15 13.35 15.76 1.99
C LEU A 15 13.32 16.76 0.82
N GLN A 16 14.39 16.83 0.01
CA GLN A 16 14.44 17.64 -1.20
C GLN A 16 13.57 17.08 -2.32
N GLU A 17 13.50 15.77 -2.49
CA GLU A 17 12.72 15.17 -3.57
C GLU A 17 11.22 15.33 -3.32
N HIS A 18 10.79 15.16 -2.06
CA HIS A 18 9.37 15.09 -1.72
C HIS A 18 8.77 16.39 -1.17
N TYR A 19 9.56 17.25 -0.50
CA TYR A 19 9.00 18.38 0.26
C TYR A 19 9.61 19.75 -0.05
N LYS A 20 10.79 19.84 -0.69
CA LYS A 20 11.49 21.06 -1.20
C LYS A 20 11.41 22.33 -0.32
N LYS A 21 11.30 22.18 1.00
CA LYS A 21 10.93 23.29 1.89
C LYS A 21 12.09 24.24 2.22
N TYR A 22 13.31 23.72 2.30
CA TYR A 22 14.51 24.46 2.72
C TYR A 22 15.70 24.03 1.84
N PRO A 23 16.74 24.86 1.67
CA PRO A 23 17.93 24.46 0.91
C PRO A 23 18.78 23.40 1.65
N LYS A 24 19.61 22.64 0.91
CA LYS A 24 20.50 21.59 1.47
C LYS A 24 21.38 22.11 2.62
N SER A 25 21.93 23.32 2.46
CA SER A 25 22.77 23.98 3.48
C SER A 25 22.03 24.18 4.80
N TRP A 26 20.75 24.55 4.75
CA TRP A 26 19.91 24.71 5.95
C TRP A 26 19.75 23.39 6.70
N TYR A 27 19.55 22.27 5.98
CA TYR A 27 19.46 20.96 6.63
C TYR A 27 20.81 20.50 7.22
N MET A 28 21.94 20.85 6.60
CA MET A 28 23.27 20.50 7.09
C MET A 28 23.64 21.24 8.38
N GLN A 29 23.11 22.45 8.60
CA GLN A 29 23.39 23.25 9.80
C GLN A 29 22.95 22.58 11.12
N ASN A 30 21.93 21.73 11.09
CA ASN A 30 21.44 21.05 12.29
C ASN A 30 20.93 19.64 11.97
N THR A 31 21.78 18.66 12.23
CA THR A 31 21.53 17.24 11.93
C THR A 31 20.37 16.67 12.75
N LYS A 32 20.23 17.05 14.03
CA LYS A 32 19.12 16.61 14.90
C LYS A 32 17.77 17.10 14.38
N ARG A 33 17.69 18.37 13.96
CA ARG A 33 16.51 18.96 13.34
C ARG A 33 16.14 18.24 12.05
N THR A 34 17.12 18.05 11.16
CA THR A 34 16.92 17.35 9.89
C THR A 34 16.44 15.93 10.10
N TYR A 35 17.00 15.22 11.07
CA TYR A 35 16.55 13.88 11.43
C TYR A 35 15.10 13.87 11.91
N ALA A 36 14.71 14.79 12.79
CA ALA A 36 13.34 14.88 13.29
C ALA A 36 12.32 15.17 12.18
N ILE A 37 12.65 16.08 11.25
CA ILE A 37 11.83 16.38 10.08
C ILE A 37 11.74 15.14 9.19
N TYR A 38 12.88 14.53 8.86
CA TYR A 38 12.94 13.31 8.05
C TYR A 38 12.07 12.20 8.63
N GLN A 39 12.16 11.91 9.93
CA GLN A 39 11.38 10.85 10.57
C GLN A 39 9.87 11.06 10.40
N LYS A 40 9.41 12.30 10.65
CA LYS A 40 7.99 12.65 10.51
C LYS A 40 7.51 12.49 9.07
N GLU A 41 8.23 13.10 8.13
CA GLU A 41 7.81 13.15 6.73
C GLU A 41 7.97 11.79 6.02
N TYR A 42 8.98 11.01 6.40
CA TYR A 42 9.17 9.64 5.92
C TYR A 42 8.07 8.70 6.42
N HIS A 43 7.72 8.79 7.70
CA HIS A 43 6.63 8.00 8.26
C HIS A 43 5.31 8.28 7.53
N LYS A 44 4.98 9.56 7.35
CA LYS A 44 3.80 9.98 6.59
C LYS A 44 3.80 9.43 5.16
N TYR A 45 4.92 9.56 4.46
CA TYR A 45 5.08 9.05 3.10
C TYR A 45 4.86 7.52 3.00
N MET A 46 5.38 6.77 3.97
CA MET A 46 5.20 5.31 4.00
C MET A 46 3.76 4.92 4.33
N GLN A 47 3.08 5.65 5.21
CA GLN A 47 1.65 5.46 5.48
C GLN A 47 0.82 5.71 4.22
N GLU A 48 1.04 6.83 3.53
CA GLU A 48 0.31 7.15 2.29
C GLU A 48 0.52 6.08 1.20
N LYS A 49 1.74 5.55 1.08
CA LYS A 49 2.02 4.42 0.17
C LYS A 49 1.29 3.14 0.59
N GLN A 50 1.30 2.81 1.87
CA GLN A 50 0.63 1.63 2.38
C GLN A 50 -0.88 1.73 2.15
N ASP A 51 -1.49 2.89 2.41
CA ASP A 51 -2.91 3.14 2.19
C ASP A 51 -3.27 3.03 0.71
N ALA A 52 -2.42 3.54 -0.18
CA ALA A 52 -2.60 3.39 -1.63
C ALA A 52 -2.60 1.92 -2.06
N ILE A 53 -1.65 1.11 -1.56
CA ILE A 53 -1.57 -0.33 -1.85
C ILE A 53 -2.80 -1.06 -1.30
N LEU A 54 -3.21 -0.77 -0.05
CA LEU A 54 -4.37 -1.38 0.56
C LEU A 54 -5.66 -1.05 -0.20
N LYS A 55 -5.79 0.20 -0.69
CA LYS A 55 -6.92 0.62 -1.52
C LYS A 55 -6.94 -0.08 -2.86
N GLU A 56 -5.79 -0.22 -3.52
CA GLU A 56 -5.66 -0.95 -4.79
C GLU A 56 -6.01 -2.42 -4.60
N GLN A 57 -5.46 -3.07 -3.57
CA GLN A 57 -5.76 -4.46 -3.25
C GLN A 57 -7.23 -4.66 -2.90
N GLY A 58 -7.83 -3.74 -2.14
CA GLY A 58 -9.26 -3.74 -1.85
C GLY A 58 -10.11 -3.62 -3.11
N THR A 59 -9.69 -2.82 -4.08
CA THR A 59 -10.37 -2.67 -5.37
C THR A 59 -10.31 -3.96 -6.19
N ILE A 60 -9.13 -4.57 -6.29
CA ILE A 60 -8.92 -5.85 -6.98
C ILE A 60 -9.76 -6.95 -6.33
N ASN A 61 -9.72 -7.05 -5.00
CA ASN A 61 -10.51 -8.05 -4.26
C ASN A 61 -12.01 -7.85 -4.47
N ASN A 62 -12.50 -6.60 -4.46
CA ASN A 62 -13.90 -6.31 -4.75
C ASN A 62 -14.30 -6.70 -6.17
N GLN A 63 -13.42 -6.49 -7.16
CA GLN A 63 -13.66 -6.95 -8.53
C GLN A 63 -13.72 -8.47 -8.59
N LYS A 64 -12.80 -9.18 -7.94
CA LYS A 64 -12.82 -10.65 -7.85
C LYS A 64 -14.10 -11.17 -7.21
N ILE A 65 -14.54 -10.58 -6.10
CA ILE A 65 -15.79 -10.95 -5.42
C ILE A 65 -17.00 -10.71 -6.34
N LYS A 66 -17.04 -9.58 -7.06
CA LYS A 66 -18.12 -9.30 -8.02
C LYS A 66 -18.16 -10.36 -9.13
N SER A 67 -17.03 -10.67 -9.75
CA SER A 67 -16.94 -11.69 -10.80
C SER A 67 -17.38 -13.06 -10.28
N ALA A 68 -16.91 -13.44 -9.08
CA ALA A 68 -17.28 -14.68 -8.43
C ALA A 68 -18.78 -14.74 -8.07
N ASN A 69 -19.38 -13.62 -7.66
CA ASN A 69 -20.82 -13.53 -7.43
C ASN A 69 -21.63 -13.73 -8.72
N VAL A 70 -21.18 -13.15 -9.84
CA VAL A 70 -21.83 -13.35 -11.15
C VAL A 70 -21.81 -14.84 -11.53
N VAL A 71 -20.69 -15.52 -11.34
CA VAL A 71 -20.57 -16.96 -11.60
C VAL A 71 -21.51 -17.76 -10.68
N SER A 72 -21.51 -17.43 -9.38
CA SER A 72 -22.41 -18.04 -8.39
C SER A 72 -23.88 -17.88 -8.75
N GLN A 73 -24.32 -16.68 -9.09
CA GLN A 73 -25.69 -16.42 -9.54
C GLN A 73 -26.02 -17.13 -10.85
N THR A 74 -25.05 -17.29 -11.75
CA THR A 74 -25.28 -18.00 -13.03
C THR A 74 -25.53 -19.50 -12.80
N ILE A 75 -24.74 -20.14 -11.93
CA ILE A 75 -24.78 -21.59 -11.71
C ILE A 75 -25.84 -21.98 -10.68
N PHE A 76 -25.86 -21.29 -9.54
CA PHE A 76 -26.65 -21.68 -8.37
C PHE A 76 -27.84 -20.75 -8.11
N LYS A 77 -28.00 -19.65 -8.88
CA LYS A 77 -29.03 -18.61 -8.67
C LYS A 77 -28.98 -17.99 -7.27
N LYS A 78 -27.79 -17.96 -6.66
CA LYS A 78 -27.51 -17.46 -5.32
C LYS A 78 -26.27 -16.59 -5.30
N ASP A 79 -26.20 -15.68 -4.32
CA ASP A 79 -24.96 -14.96 -4.01
C ASP A 79 -23.94 -15.89 -3.34
N LEU A 80 -22.64 -15.57 -3.44
CA LEU A 80 -21.55 -16.37 -2.85
C LEU A 80 -21.74 -16.63 -1.35
N ASN A 81 -22.26 -15.65 -0.62
CA ASN A 81 -22.49 -15.76 0.82
C ASN A 81 -23.62 -16.73 1.17
N GLN A 82 -24.52 -17.01 0.23
CA GLN A 82 -25.67 -17.91 0.37
C GLN A 82 -25.37 -19.35 -0.05
N LEU A 83 -24.17 -19.63 -0.59
CA LEU A 83 -23.80 -20.97 -1.01
C LEU A 83 -23.55 -21.91 0.18
N THR A 84 -23.98 -23.15 0.04
CA THR A 84 -23.63 -24.25 0.96
C THR A 84 -22.16 -24.64 0.81
N ALA A 85 -21.62 -25.40 1.76
CA ALA A 85 -20.24 -25.87 1.70
C ALA A 85 -19.96 -26.72 0.45
N THR A 86 -20.94 -27.49 -0.02
CA THR A 86 -20.86 -28.32 -1.22
C THR A 86 -20.82 -27.46 -2.49
N GLU A 87 -21.73 -26.49 -2.63
CA GLU A 87 -21.77 -25.58 -3.79
C GLU A 87 -20.49 -24.72 -3.89
N ARG A 88 -19.91 -24.30 -2.75
CA ARG A 88 -18.61 -23.59 -2.73
C ARG A 88 -17.46 -24.45 -3.24
N LYS A 89 -17.41 -25.73 -2.83
CA LYS A 89 -16.39 -26.67 -3.33
C LYS A 89 -16.51 -26.85 -4.84
N GLU A 90 -17.73 -27.04 -5.34
CA GLU A 90 -17.98 -27.21 -6.77
C GLU A 90 -17.55 -25.97 -7.59
N LEU A 91 -17.80 -24.77 -7.05
CA LEU A 91 -17.35 -23.51 -7.64
C LEU A 91 -15.81 -23.42 -7.76
N ILE A 92 -15.09 -23.83 -6.71
CA ILE A 92 -13.62 -23.85 -6.69
C ILE A 92 -13.07 -24.92 -7.65
N PHE A 93 -13.63 -26.13 -7.62
CA PHE A 93 -13.20 -27.25 -8.48
C PHE A 93 -13.47 -27.01 -9.97
N SER A 94 -14.51 -26.22 -10.31
CA SER A 94 -14.81 -25.86 -11.69
C SER A 94 -13.80 -24.88 -12.32
N GLY A 95 -12.84 -24.35 -11.55
CA GLY A 95 -11.82 -23.42 -12.03
C GLY A 95 -12.35 -22.02 -12.39
N LYS A 96 -13.59 -21.70 -12.01
CA LYS A 96 -14.29 -20.46 -12.41
C LYS A 96 -14.03 -19.26 -11.49
N ILE A 97 -13.21 -19.42 -10.45
CA ILE A 97 -12.69 -18.32 -9.62
C ILE A 97 -11.21 -18.55 -9.34
N TYR A 98 -10.34 -17.67 -9.87
CA TYR A 98 -8.94 -17.47 -9.48
C TYR A 98 -8.64 -15.97 -9.36
#